data_AF-A0A081DC50-F1
#
_entry.id   AF-A0A081DC50-F1
#
_cell.length_a   1.000
_cell.length_b   1.000
_cell.length_c   1.000
_cell.angle_alpha   90.00
_cell.angle_beta   90.00
_cell.angle_gamma   90.00
#
_symmetry.space_group_name_H-M   'P 1'
#
loop_
_entity.id
_entity.type
_entity.pdbx_description
1 polymer ?
#
loop_
_entity_poly.entity_id
_entity_poly.type
_entity_poly.pdbx_seq_one_letter_code
_entity_poly.pdbx_strand_id
1 'polypeptide(L)'
;MQNPSGTPPLNGFTVVQNNGTSTFYETTNMYIEIDDDNDDAFPLAPDYYSFYFLNGRLIDRDQHTVVGGDEILLSTNTTNFAGLKVDVATHPDLQTGIPPTANNTYVASTNDSNIIHDFQVNSLVPVYFFTIDGTSYEFGNGDASVGTLHEPATLGHTVTINTINIDSTNPTNSTIDVDYTFVNTSGEFISGHYEGSLGFIED
;
A
#
# COMPACT_ATOMS: atom_id res chain seq x y z
N MET A 1 6.73 11.14 -21.24
CA MET A 1 7.51 10.31 -22.20
C MET A 1 6.89 8.93 -22.17
N GLN A 2 6.36 8.45 -23.31
CA GLN A 2 5.75 7.12 -23.40
C GLN A 2 6.84 6.04 -23.42
N ASN A 3 6.69 5.02 -22.58
CA ASN A 3 7.55 3.85 -22.56
C ASN A 3 7.34 3.03 -23.85
N PRO A 4 8.37 2.76 -24.69
CA PRO A 4 8.20 2.21 -26.03
C PRO A 4 8.04 0.67 -26.11
N SER A 5 7.96 -0.04 -25.00
CA SER A 5 7.67 -1.47 -24.98
C SER A 5 6.24 -1.69 -24.51
N GLY A 6 5.36 -2.16 -25.40
CA GLY A 6 3.96 -2.55 -25.10
C GLY A 6 3.84 -3.79 -24.20
N THR A 7 4.72 -3.91 -23.21
CA THR A 7 4.61 -4.83 -22.09
C THR A 7 4.01 -4.03 -20.94
N PRO A 8 2.89 -4.46 -20.34
CA PRO A 8 2.35 -3.83 -19.14
C PRO A 8 3.47 -3.69 -18.10
N PRO A 9 3.51 -2.60 -17.32
CA PRO A 9 4.48 -2.50 -16.24
C PRO A 9 4.27 -3.67 -15.27
N LEU A 10 5.36 -4.20 -14.73
CA LEU A 10 5.27 -5.30 -13.76
C LEU A 10 4.80 -4.76 -12.41
N ASN A 11 3.93 -5.51 -11.72
CA ASN A 11 3.44 -5.16 -10.39
C ASN A 11 4.60 -5.19 -9.38
N GLY A 12 4.98 -4.02 -8.88
CA GLY A 12 6.20 -3.84 -8.10
C GLY A 12 6.68 -2.40 -8.08
N PHE A 13 7.86 -2.19 -7.50
CA PHE A 13 8.57 -0.92 -7.54
C PHE A 13 10.00 -1.08 -7.99
N THR A 14 10.51 -0.04 -8.64
CA THR A 14 11.90 0.08 -9.06
C THR A 14 12.60 1.11 -8.20
N VAL A 15 13.65 0.70 -7.49
CA VAL A 15 14.55 1.61 -6.76
C VAL A 15 15.67 2.02 -7.72
N VAL A 16 15.77 3.32 -8.01
CA VAL A 16 16.89 3.89 -8.75
C VAL A 16 17.90 4.44 -7.75
N GLN A 17 18.99 3.70 -7.55
CA GLN A 17 20.04 4.07 -6.62
C GLN A 17 20.81 5.30 -7.12
N ASN A 18 21.46 6.01 -6.20
CA ASN A 18 22.28 7.19 -6.51
C ASN A 18 23.43 6.94 -7.51
N ASN A 19 23.81 5.68 -7.73
CA ASN A 19 24.83 5.28 -8.72
C ASN A 19 24.25 5.01 -10.13
N GLY A 20 22.94 5.21 -10.33
CA GLY A 20 22.23 4.96 -11.58
C GLY A 20 21.79 3.50 -11.81
N THR A 21 22.03 2.60 -10.86
CA THR A 21 21.56 1.22 -10.92
C THR A 21 20.09 1.15 -10.53
N SER A 22 19.28 0.46 -11.34
CA SER A 22 17.89 0.16 -11.03
C SER A 22 17.73 -1.29 -10.58
N THR A 23 16.97 -1.51 -9.52
CA THR A 23 16.55 -2.86 -9.07
C THR A 23 15.03 -2.88 -8.91
N PHE A 24 14.40 -3.94 -9.43
CA PHE A 24 12.96 -4.14 -9.35
C PHE A 24 12.61 -5.12 -8.22
N TYR A 25 11.58 -4.76 -7.46
CA TYR A 25 11.02 -5.54 -6.36
C TYR A 25 9.55 -5.79 -6.63
N GLU A 26 9.17 -7.06 -6.75
CA GLU A 26 7.79 -7.46 -7.06
C GLU A 26 6.86 -7.20 -5.87
N THR A 27 5.65 -6.71 -6.15
CA THR A 27 4.53 -6.57 -5.19
C THR A 27 3.23 -7.02 -5.87
N THR A 28 2.87 -8.29 -5.72
CA THR A 28 1.78 -8.94 -6.47
C THR A 28 0.38 -8.67 -5.93
N ASN A 29 0.24 -8.06 -4.76
CA ASN A 29 -1.04 -7.75 -4.12
C ASN A 29 -1.08 -6.27 -3.72
N MET A 30 -2.30 -5.72 -3.71
CA MET A 30 -2.57 -4.37 -3.25
C MET A 30 -3.81 -4.36 -2.36
N TYR A 31 -3.76 -3.53 -1.32
CA TYR A 31 -4.85 -3.28 -0.40
C TYR A 31 -5.00 -1.78 -0.20
N ILE A 32 -6.24 -1.32 -0.06
CA ILE A 32 -6.54 0.02 0.44
C ILE A 32 -7.14 -0.10 1.83
N GLU A 33 -6.59 0.65 2.77
CA GLU A 33 -7.22 0.89 4.07
C GLU A 33 -7.91 2.24 4.02
N ILE A 34 -9.13 2.25 4.56
CA ILE A 34 -10.00 3.41 4.69
C ILE A 34 -10.27 3.54 6.18
N ASP A 35 -9.81 4.65 6.77
CA ASP A 35 -10.11 5.00 8.15
C ASP A 35 -11.48 5.67 8.19
N ASP A 36 -12.50 4.90 8.58
CA ASP A 36 -13.89 5.35 8.66
C ASP A 36 -14.22 6.03 10.00
N ASP A 37 -13.23 6.29 10.89
CA ASP A 37 -13.42 7.04 12.14
C ASP A 37 -13.75 8.52 11.85
N ASN A 38 -15.04 8.73 11.64
CA ASN A 38 -15.65 9.96 11.18
C ASN A 38 -15.77 11.06 12.28
N ASP A 39 -14.82 11.13 13.22
CA ASP A 39 -14.80 12.07 14.37
C ASP A 39 -14.04 13.38 14.05
N ASP A 40 -13.93 13.72 12.76
CA ASP A 40 -13.08 14.79 12.29
C ASP A 40 -13.86 15.98 11.68
N ALA A 41 -13.17 16.87 10.96
CA ALA A 41 -13.75 18.08 10.37
C ALA A 41 -14.70 17.79 9.20
N PHE A 42 -14.70 16.57 8.65
CA PHE A 42 -15.42 16.18 7.44
C PHE A 42 -16.28 14.94 7.71
N PRO A 43 -17.47 15.11 8.34
CA PRO A 43 -18.30 14.03 8.90
C PRO A 43 -18.95 13.06 7.89
N LEU A 44 -18.43 12.97 6.66
CA LEU A 44 -18.81 12.00 5.63
C LEU A 44 -17.60 11.49 4.83
N ALA A 45 -16.38 11.88 5.20
CA ALA A 45 -15.16 11.50 4.52
C ALA A 45 -14.24 10.78 5.52
N PRO A 46 -13.49 9.76 5.07
CA PRO A 46 -12.48 9.15 5.92
C PRO A 46 -11.34 10.14 6.19
N ASP A 47 -10.55 9.90 7.23
CA ASP A 47 -9.40 10.74 7.56
C ASP A 47 -8.28 10.57 6.52
N TYR A 48 -8.09 9.33 6.05
CA TYR A 48 -7.07 8.99 5.07
C TYR A 48 -7.44 7.77 4.22
N TYR A 49 -6.66 7.61 3.15
CA TYR A 49 -6.58 6.38 2.37
C TYR A 49 -5.14 5.88 2.37
N SER A 50 -4.90 4.68 2.90
CA SER A 50 -3.58 4.05 2.89
C SER A 50 -3.50 2.98 1.80
N PHE A 51 -2.56 3.15 0.88
CA PHE A 51 -2.32 2.26 -0.25
C PHE A 51 -1.14 1.34 0.07
N TYR A 52 -1.41 0.04 0.22
CA TYR A 52 -0.41 -0.97 0.51
C TYR A 52 -0.15 -1.85 -0.69
N PHE A 53 1.12 -1.99 -1.08
CA PHE A 53 1.57 -2.87 -2.15
C PHE A 53 2.57 -3.87 -1.59
N LEU A 54 2.34 -5.17 -1.77
CA LEU A 54 3.19 -6.21 -1.20
C LEU A 54 3.21 -7.50 -2.02
N ASN A 55 4.22 -8.33 -1.83
CA ASN A 55 4.31 -9.68 -2.42
C ASN A 55 3.70 -10.80 -1.55
N GLY A 56 3.17 -10.45 -0.38
CA GLY A 56 2.45 -11.35 0.52
C GLY A 56 0.98 -10.99 0.68
N ARG A 57 0.41 -11.29 1.85
CA ARG A 57 -0.97 -10.98 2.23
C ARG A 57 -0.98 -10.02 3.41
N LEU A 58 -1.99 -9.16 3.44
CA LEU A 58 -2.26 -8.25 4.53
C LEU A 58 -3.65 -8.57 5.10
N ILE A 59 -3.78 -8.53 6.41
CA ILE A 59 -5.06 -8.56 7.13
C ILE A 59 -5.06 -7.49 8.21
N ASP A 60 -6.21 -6.91 8.49
CA ASP A 60 -6.41 -6.10 9.67
C ASP A 60 -6.47 -7.00 10.92
N ARG A 61 -5.70 -6.62 11.94
CA ARG A 61 -5.62 -7.32 13.22
C ARG A 61 -6.92 -7.22 13.99
N ASP A 62 -7.60 -6.09 13.95
CA ASP A 62 -8.72 -5.79 14.84
C ASP A 62 -10.00 -6.55 14.45
N GLN A 63 -10.15 -6.85 13.16
CA GLN A 63 -11.13 -7.83 12.65
C GLN A 63 -10.80 -9.29 13.01
N HIS A 64 -9.70 -9.55 13.71
CA HIS A 64 -9.25 -10.89 14.07
C HIS A 64 -9.04 -11.05 15.58
N THR A 65 -9.17 -12.28 16.09
CA THR A 65 -9.04 -12.57 17.54
C THR A 65 -7.59 -12.62 18.00
N VAL A 66 -6.75 -11.72 17.50
CA VAL A 66 -5.31 -11.62 17.81
C VAL A 66 -5.14 -10.45 18.79
N VAL A 67 -4.53 -10.71 19.95
CA VAL A 67 -4.43 -9.71 21.02
C VAL A 67 -3.12 -8.91 20.92
N GLY A 68 -3.24 -7.58 20.79
CA GLY A 68 -2.16 -6.59 20.95
C GLY A 68 -1.22 -6.43 19.75
N GLY A 69 -0.50 -5.29 19.71
CA GLY A 69 0.49 -4.89 18.70
C GLY A 69 -0.10 -4.06 17.55
N ASP A 70 0.60 -3.95 16.42
CA ASP A 70 0.21 -3.14 15.25
C ASP A 70 -1.14 -3.51 14.62
N GLU A 71 -1.81 -2.53 14.00
CA GLU A 71 -3.12 -2.65 13.33
C GLU A 71 -3.11 -3.62 12.15
N ILE A 72 -2.00 -3.66 11.40
CA ILE A 72 -1.85 -4.59 10.28
C ILE A 72 -1.04 -5.83 10.65
N LEU A 73 -1.40 -6.96 10.02
CA LEU A 73 -0.61 -8.19 10.03
C LEU A 73 -0.22 -8.56 8.61
N LEU A 74 1.04 -8.95 8.44
CA LEU A 74 1.59 -9.37 7.16
C LEU A 74 1.79 -10.89 7.15
N SER A 75 1.61 -11.53 6.00
CA SER A 75 1.98 -12.93 5.88
C SER A 75 3.49 -13.10 5.99
N THR A 76 3.97 -14.18 6.62
CA THR A 76 5.39 -14.36 6.97
C THR A 76 6.33 -14.48 5.76
N ASN A 77 5.77 -14.73 4.56
CA ASN A 77 6.49 -14.74 3.29
C ASN A 77 6.57 -13.36 2.60
N THR A 78 6.06 -12.30 3.21
CA THR A 78 6.19 -10.92 2.68
C THR A 78 7.63 -10.46 2.83
N THR A 79 8.22 -9.95 1.74
CA THR A 79 9.60 -9.42 1.73
C THR A 79 9.71 -8.05 1.09
N ASN A 80 8.68 -7.59 0.37
CA ASN A 80 8.62 -6.27 -0.25
C ASN A 80 7.29 -5.62 0.14
N PHE A 81 7.35 -4.37 0.58
CA PHE A 81 6.18 -3.62 1.02
C PHE A 81 6.36 -2.14 0.68
N ALA A 82 5.34 -1.52 0.11
CA ALA A 82 5.24 -0.08 -0.07
C ALA A 82 3.91 0.39 0.52
N GLY A 83 3.96 1.32 1.46
CA GLY A 83 2.81 2.01 2.04
C GLY A 83 2.84 3.48 1.64
N LEU A 84 1.74 3.97 1.07
CA LEU A 84 1.54 5.39 0.80
C LEU A 84 0.21 5.84 1.40
N LYS A 85 0.25 6.76 2.36
CA LYS A 85 -0.94 7.35 2.97
C LYS A 85 -1.34 8.64 2.26
N VAL A 86 -2.61 8.82 1.97
CA VAL A 86 -3.17 10.05 1.39
C VAL A 86 -4.14 10.66 2.41
N ASP A 87 -3.74 11.77 3.02
CA ASP A 87 -4.59 12.47 3.99
C ASP A 87 -5.71 13.24 3.29
N VAL A 88 -6.96 13.03 3.69
CA VAL A 88 -8.13 13.69 3.10
C VAL A 88 -8.12 15.20 3.37
N ALA A 89 -7.61 15.61 4.54
CA ALA A 89 -7.48 17.02 4.91
C ALA A 89 -6.67 17.85 3.90
N THR A 90 -5.76 17.24 3.14
CA THR A 90 -4.95 17.93 2.11
C THR A 90 -5.52 17.84 0.69
N HIS A 91 -6.62 17.11 0.48
CA HIS A 91 -7.24 16.83 -0.82
C HIS A 91 -8.72 17.21 -0.84
N PRO A 92 -9.09 18.44 -1.25
CA PRO A 92 -10.46 18.94 -1.20
C PRO A 92 -11.50 18.11 -1.96
N ASP A 93 -11.09 17.36 -2.97
CA ASP A 93 -11.96 16.45 -3.71
C ASP A 93 -12.37 15.23 -2.87
N LEU A 94 -11.48 14.74 -2.01
CA LEU A 94 -11.75 13.62 -1.10
C LEU A 94 -12.61 14.03 0.11
N GLN A 95 -12.59 15.31 0.51
CA GLN A 95 -13.37 15.86 1.63
C GLN A 95 -14.89 15.81 1.43
N THR A 96 -15.34 15.33 0.27
CA THR A 96 -16.75 15.19 -0.09
C THR A 96 -17.31 13.80 0.24
N GLY A 97 -16.49 12.89 0.77
CA GLY A 97 -16.85 11.47 0.95
C GLY A 97 -16.81 10.67 -0.35
N ILE A 98 -16.31 11.26 -1.43
CA ILE A 98 -16.08 10.58 -2.69
C ILE A 98 -14.70 9.89 -2.62
N PRO A 99 -14.61 8.58 -2.87
CA PRO A 99 -13.34 7.86 -2.83
C PRO A 99 -12.40 8.30 -3.97
N PRO A 100 -11.10 7.96 -3.90
CA PRO A 100 -10.15 8.22 -4.98
C PRO A 100 -10.69 7.76 -6.35
N THR A 101 -10.62 8.63 -7.34
CA THR A 101 -11.22 8.38 -8.66
C THR A 101 -10.16 8.26 -9.76
N ALA A 102 -10.49 7.51 -10.81
CA ALA A 102 -9.62 7.30 -11.95
C ALA A 102 -9.17 8.62 -12.62
N ASN A 103 -7.95 8.61 -13.13
CA ASN A 103 -7.21 9.71 -13.74
C ASN A 103 -6.85 10.87 -12.79
N ASN A 104 -6.80 10.63 -11.48
CA ASN A 104 -6.33 11.61 -10.49
C ASN A 104 -5.01 11.19 -9.84
N THR A 105 -4.21 12.20 -9.50
CA THR A 105 -2.97 12.05 -8.75
C THR A 105 -3.11 12.72 -7.40
N TYR A 106 -2.84 11.97 -6.34
CA TYR A 106 -2.88 12.38 -4.94
C TYR A 106 -1.47 12.47 -4.40
N VAL A 107 -1.21 13.49 -3.57
CA VAL A 107 0.07 13.63 -2.87
C VAL A 107 0.03 12.75 -1.63
N ALA A 108 1.01 11.87 -1.46
CA ALA A 108 1.08 11.03 -0.27
C ALA A 108 1.80 11.74 0.88
N SER A 109 1.40 11.43 2.11
CA SER A 109 1.93 11.95 3.37
C SER A 109 3.41 11.59 3.51
N THR A 110 4.19 12.52 4.06
CA THR A 110 5.63 12.33 4.30
C THR A 110 5.92 11.72 5.66
N ASN A 111 4.91 11.53 6.52
CA ASN A 111 5.10 11.02 7.87
C ASN A 111 4.72 9.53 7.98
N ASP A 112 3.79 9.09 7.15
CA ASP A 112 3.16 7.77 7.24
C ASP A 112 3.26 6.99 5.91
N SER A 113 4.27 7.32 5.09
CA SER A 113 4.57 6.56 3.85
C SER A 113 5.98 6.01 3.92
N ASN A 114 6.15 4.73 3.59
CA ASN A 114 7.46 4.07 3.59
C ASN A 114 7.51 2.95 2.56
N ILE A 115 8.71 2.70 2.03
CA ILE A 115 8.97 1.54 1.16
C ILE A 115 10.07 0.72 1.80
N ILE A 116 9.88 -0.60 1.87
CA ILE A 116 10.87 -1.53 2.41
C ILE A 116 10.98 -2.76 1.53
N HIS A 117 12.21 -3.20 1.29
CA HIS A 117 12.49 -4.43 0.56
C HIS A 117 13.49 -5.32 1.31
N ASP A 118 13.47 -6.60 0.96
CA ASP A 118 14.25 -7.66 1.60
C ASP A 118 14.03 -7.72 3.14
N PHE A 119 12.85 -7.34 3.61
CA PHE A 119 12.52 -7.38 5.04
C PHE A 119 11.98 -8.74 5.46
N GLN A 120 11.86 -8.92 6.77
CA GLN A 120 11.34 -10.13 7.39
C GLN A 120 10.04 -9.81 8.14
N VAL A 121 9.12 -10.77 8.13
CA VAL A 121 7.95 -10.76 8.99
C VAL A 121 8.13 -11.83 10.06
N ASN A 122 8.10 -11.41 11.33
CA ASN A 122 8.28 -12.27 12.49
C ASN A 122 6.94 -12.88 12.91
N SER A 123 6.90 -14.21 13.04
CA SER A 123 5.74 -14.95 13.54
C SER A 123 5.25 -14.41 14.88
N LEU A 124 3.93 -14.41 15.07
CA LEU A 124 3.32 -14.14 16.37
C LEU A 124 3.59 -15.28 17.38
N VAL A 125 3.42 -14.96 18.66
CA VAL A 125 3.46 -15.94 19.75
C VAL A 125 2.16 -15.82 20.57
N PRO A 126 1.20 -16.74 20.44
CA PRO A 126 1.21 -17.94 19.59
C PRO A 126 1.12 -17.63 18.08
N VAL A 127 1.55 -18.58 17.25
CA VAL A 127 1.50 -18.46 15.79
C VAL A 127 0.04 -18.33 15.33
N TYR A 128 -0.21 -17.43 14.37
CA TYR A 128 -1.53 -17.19 13.81
C TYR A 128 -1.55 -17.56 12.32
N PHE A 129 -2.61 -18.27 11.93
CA PHE A 129 -2.86 -18.68 10.54
C PHE A 129 -4.23 -18.20 10.10
N PHE A 130 -4.33 -17.69 8.87
CA PHE A 130 -5.59 -17.28 8.27
C PHE A 130 -5.67 -17.76 6.81
N THR A 131 -6.87 -18.10 6.35
CA THR A 131 -7.09 -18.65 5.01
C THR A 131 -7.66 -17.58 4.09
N ILE A 132 -6.94 -17.27 3.01
CA ILE A 132 -7.35 -16.33 1.96
C ILE A 132 -7.40 -17.12 0.65
N ASP A 133 -8.51 -17.06 -0.06
CA ASP A 133 -8.75 -17.76 -1.34
C ASP A 133 -8.42 -19.27 -1.28
N GLY A 134 -8.78 -19.92 -0.17
CA GLY A 134 -8.52 -21.35 0.04
C GLY A 134 -7.07 -21.72 0.35
N THR A 135 -6.17 -20.75 0.49
CA THR A 135 -4.77 -20.95 0.89
C THR A 135 -4.56 -20.43 2.31
N SER A 136 -3.96 -21.25 3.19
CA SER A 136 -3.63 -20.84 4.55
C SER A 136 -2.26 -20.17 4.58
N TYR A 137 -2.19 -18.99 5.17
CA TYR A 137 -0.97 -18.20 5.36
C TYR A 137 -0.72 -18.02 6.86
N GLU A 138 0.54 -18.07 7.25
CA GLU A 138 0.99 -17.64 8.58
C GLU A 138 1.17 -16.12 8.57
N PHE A 139 0.78 -15.45 9.65
CA PHE A 139 0.87 -14.00 9.79
C PHE A 139 1.71 -13.59 11.00
N GLY A 140 2.27 -12.37 10.91
CA GLY A 140 3.23 -11.83 11.86
C GLY A 140 3.38 -10.31 11.77
N ASN A 141 4.29 -9.78 12.58
CA ASN A 141 4.67 -8.36 12.56
C ASN A 141 5.87 -8.14 11.64
N GLY A 142 5.83 -7.09 10.82
CA GLY A 142 6.98 -6.68 10.03
C GLY A 142 8.15 -6.26 10.94
N ASP A 143 9.35 -6.71 10.59
CA ASP A 143 10.58 -6.32 11.26
C ASP A 143 11.36 -5.33 10.39
N ALA A 144 11.09 -4.04 10.58
CA ALA A 144 11.74 -2.97 9.84
C ALA A 144 13.25 -2.85 10.14
N SER A 145 13.78 -3.59 11.13
CA SER A 145 15.23 -3.64 11.39
C SER A 145 15.98 -4.60 10.45
N VAL A 146 15.24 -5.44 9.71
CA VAL A 146 15.75 -6.35 8.68
C VAL A 146 15.37 -5.83 7.30
N GLY A 147 16.32 -5.82 6.37
CA GLY A 147 16.09 -5.34 5.00
C GLY A 147 16.59 -3.91 4.79
N THR A 148 16.04 -3.25 3.77
CA THR A 148 16.35 -1.85 3.43
C THR A 148 15.08 -1.02 3.48
N LEU A 149 14.96 -0.20 4.52
CA LEU A 149 13.88 0.76 4.69
C LEU A 149 14.23 2.08 3.99
N HIS A 150 13.33 2.54 3.14
CA HIS A 150 13.36 3.85 2.50
C HIS A 150 12.40 4.78 3.23
N GLU A 151 13.00 5.65 4.05
CA GLU A 151 12.28 6.71 4.75
C GLU A 151 11.88 7.83 3.78
N PRO A 152 10.69 8.43 3.94
CA PRO A 152 10.17 9.45 3.04
C PRO A 152 10.96 10.76 3.13
N ALA A 153 11.28 11.36 1.98
CA ALA A 153 11.66 12.77 1.90
C ALA A 153 10.45 13.68 2.19
N THR A 154 10.69 14.98 2.27
CA THR A 154 9.64 15.98 2.53
C THR A 154 8.67 16.21 1.37
N LEU A 155 8.99 15.76 0.16
CA LEU A 155 8.18 15.95 -1.06
C LEU A 155 8.49 14.85 -2.07
N GLY A 156 7.58 14.63 -3.02
CA GLY A 156 7.80 13.76 -4.18
C GLY A 156 7.06 12.42 -4.16
N HIS A 157 6.21 12.22 -3.15
CA HIS A 157 5.39 11.02 -3.01
C HIS A 157 4.03 11.24 -3.63
N THR A 158 3.63 10.38 -4.56
CA THR A 158 2.33 10.49 -5.21
C THR A 158 1.74 9.12 -5.48
N VAL A 159 0.41 9.06 -5.50
CA VAL A 159 -0.38 7.93 -5.96
C VAL A 159 -1.25 8.41 -7.10
N THR A 160 -1.15 7.79 -8.27
CA THR A 160 -1.95 8.09 -9.46
C THR A 160 -2.85 6.92 -9.77
N ILE A 161 -4.17 7.13 -9.63
CA ILE A 161 -5.17 6.11 -9.95
C ILE A 161 -5.43 6.19 -11.44
N ASN A 162 -4.91 5.26 -12.24
CA ASN A 162 -5.14 5.22 -13.67
C ASN A 162 -6.56 4.72 -13.97
N THR A 163 -6.94 3.61 -13.34
CA THR A 163 -8.28 3.01 -13.42
C THR A 163 -8.67 2.47 -12.05
N ILE A 164 -9.94 2.57 -11.70
CA ILE A 164 -10.50 1.90 -10.52
C ILE A 164 -11.91 1.42 -10.83
N ASN A 165 -12.22 0.19 -10.45
CA ASN A 165 -13.54 -0.41 -10.54
C ASN A 165 -13.87 -1.07 -9.20
N ILE A 166 -14.88 -0.53 -8.50
CA ILE A 166 -15.34 -1.06 -7.22
C ILE A 166 -16.65 -1.80 -7.46
N ASP A 167 -16.64 -3.11 -7.23
CA ASP A 167 -17.84 -3.94 -7.26
C ASP A 167 -18.45 -4.01 -5.85
N SER A 168 -19.41 -3.13 -5.58
CA SER A 168 -20.08 -3.08 -4.27
C SER A 168 -20.97 -4.30 -3.99
N THR A 169 -21.24 -5.14 -4.98
CA THR A 169 -22.00 -6.39 -4.79
C THR A 169 -21.07 -7.55 -4.47
N ASN A 170 -19.89 -7.57 -5.09
CA ASN A 170 -18.87 -8.58 -4.83
C ASN A 170 -17.48 -7.93 -4.76
N PRO A 171 -17.06 -7.44 -3.57
CA PRO A 171 -15.83 -6.67 -3.42
C PRO A 171 -14.57 -7.35 -3.95
N THR A 172 -14.51 -8.69 -3.96
CA THR A 172 -13.39 -9.47 -4.51
C THR A 172 -13.22 -9.32 -6.03
N ASN A 173 -14.24 -8.81 -6.74
CA ASN A 173 -14.16 -8.48 -8.16
C ASN A 173 -13.62 -7.07 -8.42
N SER A 174 -13.37 -6.28 -7.37
CA SER A 174 -12.84 -4.93 -7.52
C SER A 174 -11.42 -4.97 -8.07
N THR A 175 -11.10 -4.03 -8.95
CA THR A 175 -9.82 -3.96 -9.63
C THR A 175 -9.30 -2.53 -9.65
N ILE A 176 -7.99 -2.39 -9.68
CA ILE A 176 -7.33 -1.09 -9.71
C ILE A 176 -6.06 -1.14 -10.57
N ASP A 177 -5.76 -0.03 -11.22
CA ASP A 177 -4.51 0.27 -11.91
C ASP A 177 -3.96 1.57 -11.31
N VAL A 178 -2.78 1.48 -10.69
CA VAL A 178 -2.15 2.55 -9.92
C VAL A 178 -0.68 2.66 -10.28
N ASP A 179 -0.23 3.88 -10.55
CA ASP A 179 1.18 4.25 -10.53
C ASP A 179 1.48 5.03 -9.25
N TYR A 180 2.66 4.85 -8.67
CA TYR A 180 3.09 5.67 -7.54
C TYR A 180 4.56 6.06 -7.65
N THR A 181 4.88 7.21 -7.04
CA THR A 181 6.24 7.69 -6.88
C THR A 181 6.56 7.88 -5.41
N PHE A 182 7.81 7.68 -5.06
CA PHE A 182 8.33 7.90 -3.73
C PHE A 182 9.75 8.44 -3.83
N VAL A 183 10.09 9.43 -3.02
CA VAL A 183 11.45 9.98 -2.96
C VAL A 183 11.99 9.79 -1.56
N ASN A 184 13.06 9.03 -1.38
CA ASN A 184 13.58 8.80 -0.05
C ASN A 184 14.48 9.95 0.46
N THR A 185 14.82 9.93 1.75
CA THR A 185 15.69 10.96 2.38
C THR A 185 17.08 11.07 1.76
N SER A 186 17.53 10.06 1.01
CA SER A 186 18.79 10.07 0.26
C SER A 186 18.67 10.69 -1.14
N GLY A 187 17.47 11.12 -1.53
CA GLY A 187 17.16 11.69 -2.85
C GLY A 187 16.94 10.65 -3.94
N GLU A 188 16.87 9.36 -3.59
CA GLU A 188 16.63 8.29 -4.56
C GLU A 188 15.15 8.29 -4.96
N PHE A 189 14.91 8.14 -6.26
CA PHE A 189 13.57 8.08 -6.83
C PHE A 189 13.14 6.61 -6.96
N ILE A 190 11.97 6.31 -6.41
CA ILE A 190 11.33 5.00 -6.48
C ILE A 190 10.02 5.18 -7.23
N SER A 191 9.82 4.38 -8.27
CA SER A 191 8.55 4.34 -9.02
C SER A 191 7.96 2.95 -8.95
N GLY A 192 6.67 2.85 -8.66
CA GLY A 192 5.96 1.59 -8.68
C GLY A 192 4.68 1.64 -9.50
N HIS A 193 4.20 0.45 -9.79
CA HIS A 193 2.99 0.19 -10.55
C HIS A 193 2.28 -1.02 -9.97
N TYR A 194 0.95 -1.01 -10.00
CA TYR A 194 0.12 -2.16 -9.72
C TYR A 194 -1.12 -2.16 -10.61
N GLU A 195 -1.35 -3.24 -11.33
CA GLU A 195 -2.61 -3.53 -12.02
C GLU A 195 -3.14 -4.90 -11.55
N GLY A 196 -4.32 -4.94 -10.96
CA GLY A 196 -4.89 -6.19 -10.45
C GLY A 196 -6.11 -6.03 -9.56
N SER A 197 -6.33 -7.04 -8.71
CA SER A 197 -7.41 -7.06 -7.72
C SER A 197 -7.15 -6.04 -6.61
N LEU A 198 -8.21 -5.37 -6.17
CA LEU A 198 -8.18 -4.43 -5.06
C LEU A 198 -8.68 -5.12 -3.78
N GLY A 199 -7.81 -5.29 -2.79
CA GLY A 199 -8.19 -5.66 -1.44
C GLY A 199 -8.67 -4.45 -0.63
N PHE A 200 -9.62 -4.66 0.27
CA PHE A 200 -10.08 -3.63 1.21
C PHE A 200 -9.73 -4.03 2.63
N ILE A 201 -9.29 -3.05 3.40
CA ILE A 201 -9.12 -3.10 4.84
C ILE A 201 -10.00 -1.97 5.37
N GLU A 202 -10.88 -2.30 6.30
CA GLU A 202 -11.74 -1.33 6.98
C GLU A 202 -11.27 -1.28 8.42
N ASP A 203 -10.92 -0.10 8.90
CA ASP A 203 -10.78 0.21 10.33
C ASP A 203 -12.10 0.85 10.81
#